data_AF-A0A5B2VKB1-F1
#
_entry.id   AF-A0A5B2VKB1-F1
#
_cell.length_a   1.000
_cell.length_b   1.000
_cell.length_c   1.000
_cell.angle_alpha   90.00
_cell.angle_beta   90.00
_cell.angle_gamma   90.00
#
_symmetry.space_group_name_H-M   'P 1'
#
loop_
_entity.id
_entity.type
_entity.pdbx_description
1 polymer ?
#
loop_
_entity_poly.entity_id
_entity_poly.type
_entity_poly.pdbx_seq_one_letter_code
_entity_poly.pdbx_strand_id
1 'polypeptide(L)'
;MLTYINKIKEILAVDNISIEKLMECVELVGANEDILTIKMDGARTEKKYTIFITFPVEKQKKMIRRDGDNLQSLLTDLLTEYIKQPVMKLVHPKSD
;
A
#
# COMPACT_ATOMS: atom_id res chain seq x y z
N MET A 1 3.35 -15.24 2.49
CA MET A 1 2.07 -14.50 2.44
C MET A 1 1.79 -13.70 3.72
N LEU A 2 1.90 -14.26 4.94
CA LEU A 2 1.83 -13.47 6.20
C LEU A 2 3.11 -12.68 6.54
N THR A 3 4.24 -13.08 5.95
CA THR A 3 5.57 -12.55 6.24
C THR A 3 5.74 -11.08 5.83
N TYR A 4 5.20 -10.65 4.68
CA TYR A 4 5.37 -9.27 4.21
C TYR A 4 4.56 -8.27 5.03
N ILE A 5 3.31 -8.60 5.35
CA ILE A 5 2.46 -7.74 6.19
C ILE A 5 3.07 -7.55 7.58
N ASN A 6 3.66 -8.61 8.17
CA ASN A 6 4.34 -8.49 9.46
C ASN A 6 5.59 -7.60 9.39
N LYS A 7 6.40 -7.72 8.33
CA LYS A 7 7.54 -6.81 8.10
C LYS A 7 7.11 -5.35 7.94
N ILE A 8 6.02 -5.09 7.20
CA ILE A 8 5.46 -3.74 7.07
C ILE A 8 5.02 -3.23 8.45
N LYS A 9 4.35 -4.06 9.27
CA LYS A 9 3.97 -3.69 10.64
C LYS A 9 5.16 -3.34 11.52
N GLU A 10 6.25 -4.11 11.43
CA GLU A 10 7.49 -3.85 12.18
C GLU A 10 8.11 -2.51 11.79
N ILE A 11 8.18 -2.21 10.49
CA ILE A 11 8.69 -0.92 10.00
C ILE A 11 7.76 0.23 10.45
N LEU A 12 6.44 0.04 10.37
CA LEU A 12 5.44 1.05 10.76
C LEU A 12 5.38 1.31 12.27
N ALA A 13 5.96 0.45 13.11
CA ALA A 13 5.99 0.62 14.56
C ALA A 13 7.13 1.53 15.05
N VAL A 14 8.05 1.92 14.16
CA VAL A 14 9.18 2.81 14.50
C VAL A 14 8.69 4.26 14.52
N ASP A 15 9.05 5.04 15.54
CA ASP A 15 8.76 6.48 15.55
C ASP A 15 9.61 7.21 14.49
N ASN A 16 9.05 8.26 13.87
CA ASN A 16 9.73 9.09 12.86
C ASN A 16 10.30 8.30 11.67
N ILE A 17 9.50 7.38 11.11
CA ILE A 17 9.86 6.53 9.96
C ILE A 17 10.35 7.38 8.79
N SER A 18 11.52 7.05 8.26
CA SER A 18 12.06 7.75 7.08
C SER A 18 11.33 7.36 5.79
N ILE A 19 11.46 8.19 4.76
CA ILE A 19 10.84 7.90 3.46
C ILE A 19 11.44 6.63 2.83
N GLU A 20 12.73 6.36 3.03
CA GLU A 20 13.41 5.15 2.53
C GLU A 20 12.78 3.89 3.14
N LYS A 21 12.49 3.91 4.44
CA LYS A 21 11.80 2.81 5.12
C LYS A 21 10.36 2.63 4.65
N LEU A 22 9.67 3.71 4.31
CA LEU A 22 8.36 3.62 3.65
C LEU A 22 8.47 3.02 2.23
N MET A 23 9.52 3.34 1.48
CA MET A 23 9.77 2.74 0.16
C MET A 23 10.09 1.24 0.26
N GLU A 24 10.80 0.79 1.30
CA GLU A 24 10.96 -0.65 1.57
C GLU A 24 9.59 -1.33 1.77
N CYS A 25 8.62 -0.65 2.41
CA CYS A 25 7.26 -1.17 2.53
C CYS A 25 6.54 -1.24 1.18
N VAL A 26 6.79 -0.30 0.26
CA VAL A 26 6.24 -0.34 -1.10
C VAL A 26 6.71 -1.59 -1.84
N GLU A 27 7.99 -1.94 -1.73
CA GLU A 27 8.53 -3.18 -2.31
C GLU A 27 7.87 -4.42 -1.72
N LEU A 28 7.60 -4.42 -0.41
CA LEU A 28 6.91 -5.52 0.27
C LEU A 28 5.43 -5.66 -0.15
N VAL A 29 4.76 -4.56 -0.52
CA VAL A 29 3.43 -4.59 -1.15
C VAL A 29 3.52 -5.31 -2.51
N GLY A 30 4.51 -4.93 -3.33
CA GLY A 30 4.78 -5.59 -4.62
C GLY A 30 5.12 -7.07 -4.48
N ALA A 31 5.93 -7.44 -3.49
CA ALA A 31 6.26 -8.83 -3.19
C ALA A 31 5.06 -9.66 -2.71
N ASN A 32 3.99 -8.99 -2.25
CA ASN A 32 2.71 -9.61 -1.94
C ASN A 32 1.76 -9.67 -3.15
N GLU A 33 2.25 -9.38 -4.36
CA GLU A 33 1.47 -9.34 -5.62
C GLU A 33 0.38 -8.27 -5.63
N ASP A 34 0.49 -7.27 -4.75
CA ASP A 34 -0.37 -6.08 -4.76
C ASP A 34 0.37 -4.92 -5.44
N ILE A 35 -0.36 -3.99 -6.05
CA ILE A 35 0.23 -2.90 -6.82
C ILE A 35 0.04 -1.60 -6.06
N LEU A 36 1.14 -0.91 -5.75
CA LEU A 36 1.11 0.45 -5.23
C LEU A 36 1.54 1.44 -6.32
N THR A 37 0.77 2.51 -6.51
CA THR A 37 1.09 3.58 -7.44
C THR A 37 1.26 4.90 -6.71
N ILE A 38 2.30 5.66 -7.05
CA ILE A 38 2.51 7.04 -6.62
C ILE A 38 2.44 7.93 -7.85
N LYS A 39 1.41 8.76 -7.96
CA LYS A 39 1.27 9.78 -9.00
C LYS A 39 1.63 11.15 -8.44
N MET A 40 2.59 11.82 -9.09
CA MET A 40 2.95 13.21 -8.82
C MET A 40 2.32 14.10 -9.90
N ASP A 41 1.42 14.99 -9.50
CA ASP A 41 0.67 15.87 -10.39
C ASP A 41 1.19 17.31 -10.26
N GLY A 42 2.24 17.63 -11.01
CA GLY A 42 2.90 18.94 -10.98
C GLY A 42 2.06 20.10 -11.51
N ALA A 43 0.93 19.82 -12.16
CA ALA A 43 -0.02 20.84 -12.59
C ALA A 43 -0.89 21.34 -11.43
N ARG A 44 -0.99 20.58 -10.33
CA ARG A 44 -1.80 20.95 -9.17
C ARG A 44 -1.00 21.76 -8.16
N THR A 45 -1.63 22.77 -7.58
CA THR A 45 -1.07 23.56 -6.48
C THR A 45 -1.37 22.97 -5.11
N GLU A 46 -2.43 22.14 -5.01
CA GLU A 46 -2.85 21.37 -3.83
C GLU A 46 -3.11 19.90 -4.21
N LYS A 47 -3.01 18.99 -3.24
CA LYS A 47 -3.13 17.54 -3.46
C LYS A 47 -2.25 17.06 -4.63
N LYS A 48 -0.98 17.47 -4.58
CA LYS A 48 0.04 17.18 -5.61
C LYS A 48 0.33 15.69 -5.77
N TYR A 49 0.01 14.88 -4.77
CA TYR A 49 0.19 13.44 -4.81
C TYR A 49 -1.16 12.74 -4.79
N THR A 50 -1.32 11.77 -5.69
CA THR A 50 -2.36 10.74 -5.61
C THR A 50 -1.64 9.42 -5.45
N ILE A 51 -1.91 8.69 -4.36
CA ILE A 51 -1.34 7.36 -4.13
C ILE A 51 -2.44 6.34 -3.90
N PHE A 52 -2.26 5.12 -4.39
CA PHE A 52 -3.24 4.06 -4.19
C PHE A 52 -2.62 2.67 -4.26
N ILE A 53 -3.28 1.71 -3.60
CA ILE A 53 -3.02 0.28 -3.71
C ILE A 53 -4.20 -0.39 -4.40
N THR A 54 -3.92 -1.15 -5.46
CA THR A 54 -4.85 -2.08 -6.09
C THR A 54 -4.43 -3.52 -5.82
N PHE A 55 -5.41 -4.40 -5.77
CA PHE A 55 -5.24 -5.81 -5.46
C PHE A 55 -5.62 -6.66 -6.68
N PRO A 56 -5.02 -7.85 -6.87
CA PRO A 56 -5.51 -8.84 -7.81
C PRO A 56 -7.00 -9.13 -7.57
N VAL A 57 -7.71 -9.42 -8.66
CA VAL A 57 -9.17 -9.63 -8.65
C VAL A 57 -9.56 -10.76 -7.69
N GLU A 58 -8.73 -11.80 -7.61
CA GLU A 58 -8.92 -12.99 -6.79
C GLU A 58 -8.93 -12.67 -5.28
N LYS A 59 -8.30 -11.57 -4.87
CA LYS A 59 -8.30 -11.12 -3.47
C LYS A 59 -9.58 -10.41 -3.07
N GLN A 60 -10.44 -10.01 -4.02
CA GLN A 60 -11.73 -9.35 -3.79
C GLN A 60 -11.67 -8.14 -2.83
N LYS A 61 -10.57 -7.39 -2.87
CA LYS A 61 -10.35 -6.21 -2.04
C LYS A 61 -10.63 -4.92 -2.82
N LYS A 62 -11.19 -3.93 -2.13
CA LYS A 62 -11.35 -2.58 -2.69
C LYS A 62 -10.02 -1.87 -2.74
N MET A 63 -9.82 -1.06 -3.76
CA MET A 63 -8.67 -0.14 -3.86
C MET A 63 -8.60 0.75 -2.62
N ILE A 64 -7.39 0.94 -2.10
CA ILE A 64 -7.10 1.94 -1.07
C ILE A 64 -6.51 3.16 -1.78
N ARG A 65 -7.04 4.36 -1.55
CA ARG A 65 -6.57 5.60 -2.19
C ARG A 65 -6.40 6.73 -1.19
N ARG A 66 -5.39 7.57 -1.42
CA ARG A 66 -5.15 8.84 -0.73
C ARG A 66 -4.71 9.92 -1.71
N ASP A 67 -5.10 11.16 -1.41
CA ASP A 67 -4.72 12.36 -2.17
C ASP A 67 -4.23 13.42 -1.16
N GLY A 68 -3.13 14.12 -1.44
CA GLY A 68 -2.59 15.14 -0.53
C GLY A 68 -1.23 15.70 -0.97
N ASP A 69 -0.61 16.49 -0.10
CA ASP A 69 0.62 17.25 -0.43
C ASP A 69 1.88 16.74 0.26
N ASN A 70 1.74 15.88 1.28
CA ASN A 70 2.87 15.29 1.99
C ASN A 70 2.96 13.78 1.69
N LEU A 71 3.93 13.39 0.86
CA LEU A 71 4.08 12.00 0.44
C LEU A 71 4.31 11.03 1.60
N GLN A 72 5.11 11.43 2.60
CA GLN A 72 5.44 10.59 3.75
C GLN A 72 4.19 10.28 4.60
N SER A 73 3.37 11.30 4.89
CA SER A 73 2.10 11.14 5.60
C SER A 73 1.13 10.26 4.80
N LEU A 74 1.01 10.52 3.49
CA LEU A 74 0.12 9.72 2.65
C LEU A 74 0.52 8.25 2.62
N LEU A 75 1.82 7.95 2.44
CA LEU A 75 2.34 6.58 2.44
C LEU A 75 2.09 5.89 3.79
N THR A 76 2.36 6.59 4.89
CA THR A 76 2.12 6.07 6.24
C THR A 76 0.65 5.69 6.43
N ASP A 77 -0.28 6.58 6.05
CA ASP A 77 -1.72 6.33 6.15
C ASP A 77 -2.19 5.18 5.25
N LEU A 78 -1.69 5.14 4.00
CA LEU A 78 -2.03 4.13 3.02
C LEU A 78 -1.57 2.73 3.46
N LEU A 79 -0.31 2.62 3.89
CA LEU A 79 0.28 1.37 4.38
C LEU A 79 -0.36 0.91 5.69
N THR A 80 -0.72 1.86 6.57
CA THR A 80 -1.47 1.57 7.80
C THR A 80 -2.86 1.00 7.51
N GLU A 81 -3.55 1.47 6.48
CA GLU A 81 -4.82 0.86 6.05
C GLU A 81 -4.59 -0.51 5.40
N TYR A 82 -3.54 -0.65 4.59
CA TYR A 82 -3.20 -1.89 3.91
C TYR A 82 -2.98 -3.06 4.88
N ILE A 83 -2.25 -2.85 5.98
CA ILE A 83 -1.99 -3.92 6.98
C ILE A 83 -3.22 -4.32 7.81
N LYS A 84 -4.30 -3.52 7.76
CA LYS A 84 -5.59 -3.82 8.41
C LYS A 84 -6.50 -4.65 7.53
N GLN A 85 -6.21 -4.73 6.22
CA GLN A 85 -7.01 -5.54 5.30
C GLN A 85 -6.90 -7.03 5.66
N PRO A 86 -8.02 -7.79 5.67
CA PRO A 86 -7.99 -9.20 5.97
C PRO A 86 -7.10 -9.96 4.97
N VAL A 87 -6.35 -10.96 5.45
CA VAL A 87 -5.57 -11.84 4.58
C VAL A 87 -6.54 -12.83 3.93
N MET A 88 -7.02 -12.50 2.73
CA MET A 88 -7.82 -13.42 1.93
C MET A 88 -6.88 -14.38 1.17
N LYS A 89 -7.16 -15.68 1.26
CA LYS A 89 -6.48 -16.69 0.45
C LYS A 89 -7.00 -16.58 -0.98
N LEU A 90 -6.12 -16.73 -1.96
CA LEU A 90 -6.48 -16.85 -3.38
C LEU A 90 -7.55 -17.93 -3.52
N VAL A 91 -8.74 -17.55 -3.96
CA VAL A 91 -9.77 -18.50 -4.38
C VAL A 91 -9.45 -18.81 -5.84
N HIS A 92 -8.82 -19.95 -6.10
CA HIS A 92 -8.71 -20.41 -7.47
C HIS A 92 -10.14 -20.70 -7.98
N PRO A 93 -10.59 -20.06 -9.07
CA PRO A 93 -11.83 -20.46 -9.70
C PRO A 93 -11.68 -21.94 -10.05
N LYS A 94 -12.69 -22.75 -9.70
CA LYS A 94 -12.77 -24.12 -10.20
C LYS A 94 -12.79 -24.00 -11.72
N SER A 95 -11.76 -24.52 -12.36
CA SER A 95 -11.80 -24.81 -13.78
C SER A 95 -12.83 -25.91 -13.97
N ASP A 96 -13.98 -25.53 -14.54
CA ASP A 96 -14.99 -26.46 -15.07
C ASP A 96 -14.45 -27.15 -16.34
#